data_AF-A0AAV3F245-F1
#
_entry.id   AF-A0AAV3F245-F1
#
_cell.length_a   1.000
_cell.length_b   1.000
_cell.length_c   1.000
_cell.angle_alpha   90.00
_cell.angle_beta   90.00
_cell.angle_gamma   90.00
#
_symmetry.space_group_name_H-M   'P 1'
#
loop_
_entity.id
_entity.type
_entity.pdbx_description
1 polymer ?
#
loop_
_entity_poly.entity_id
_entity_poly.type
_entity_poly.pdbx_seq_one_letter_code
_entity_poly.pdbx_strand_id
1 'polypeptide(L)'
;MLQLWQRVQFLEDIKTGEKQNHVRFFKAVVLEDHKAEGVNEMIKKNIQESSIVLTDKSTSYVDISDFVQIHITEKSSEQTTKETLKWVHIAISNAKRNLLGNYHKIKRKYLQAYLDEFVYKP
;
A
#
# COMPACT_ATOMS: atom_id res chain seq x y z
N MET A 1 5.88 -1.49 -10.04
CA MET A 1 5.77 -0.73 -8.77
C MET A 1 5.11 -1.63 -7.75
N LEU A 2 5.55 -1.61 -6.49
CA LEU A 2 4.83 -2.29 -5.41
C LEU A 2 3.54 -1.52 -5.12
N GLN A 3 2.41 -2.20 -5.10
CA GLN A 3 1.19 -1.65 -4.49
C GLN A 3 0.92 -2.41 -3.20
N LEU A 4 1.05 -1.68 -2.10
CA LEU A 4 0.91 -2.16 -0.73
C LEU A 4 -0.44 -1.67 -0.22
N TRP A 5 -1.29 -2.62 0.15
CA TRP A 5 -2.58 -2.35 0.77
C TRP A 5 -2.46 -2.57 2.27
N GLN A 6 -2.97 -1.62 3.05
CA GLN A 6 -2.88 -1.63 4.50
C GLN A 6 -4.28 -1.59 5.12
N ARG A 7 -4.49 -2.38 6.18
CA ARG A 7 -5.64 -2.19 7.07
C ARG A 7 -5.21 -1.29 8.22
N VAL A 8 -5.65 -0.04 8.19
CA VAL A 8 -5.29 1.01 9.16
C VAL A 8 -6.34 1.07 10.27
N GLN A 9 -5.89 1.16 11.51
CA GLN A 9 -6.73 1.58 12.63
C GLN A 9 -6.32 2.98 13.06
N PHE A 10 -7.30 3.87 13.18
CA PHE A 10 -7.12 5.21 13.71
C PHE A 10 -7.43 5.19 15.21
N LEU A 11 -6.55 5.81 15.98
CA LEU A 11 -6.62 5.96 17.43
C LEU A 11 -6.53 7.45 17.73
N GLU A 12 -7.35 7.94 18.65
CA GLU A 12 -7.31 9.32 19.11
C GLU A 12 -7.20 9.32 20.63
N ASP A 13 -6.19 10.02 21.15
CA ASP A 13 -6.08 10.25 22.58
C ASP A 13 -7.12 11.30 23.00
N ILE A 14 -8.03 10.92 23.88
CA ILE A 14 -9.16 11.76 24.31
C ILE A 14 -8.69 12.99 25.10
N LYS A 15 -7.51 12.95 25.72
CA LYS A 15 -6.97 14.05 26.54
C LYS A 15 -6.13 15.02 25.73
N THR A 16 -5.31 14.52 24.81
CA THR A 16 -4.38 15.36 24.02
C THR A 16 -4.91 15.69 22.62
N GLY A 17 -5.91 14.95 22.13
CA GLY A 17 -6.40 15.05 20.75
C GLY A 17 -5.42 14.49 19.72
N GLU A 18 -4.34 13.82 20.17
CA GLU A 18 -3.35 13.28 19.25
C GLU A 18 -3.92 12.09 18.47
N LYS A 19 -3.87 12.22 17.14
CA LYS A 19 -4.30 11.17 16.22
C LYS A 19 -3.12 10.30 15.84
N GLN A 20 -3.24 9.02 16.10
CA GLN A 20 -2.30 8.01 15.68
C GLN A 20 -2.99 7.03 14.74
N ASN A 21 -2.20 6.46 13.84
CA ASN A 21 -2.64 5.36 13.01
C ASN A 21 -1.66 4.20 13.16
N HIS A 22 -2.17 2.97 13.16
CA HIS A 22 -1.34 1.78 13.17
C HIS A 22 -1.79 0.82 12.07
N VAL A 23 -0.82 0.12 11.48
CA VAL A 23 -1.07 -0.88 10.45
C VAL A 23 -0.84 -2.26 11.02
N ARG A 24 -1.86 -3.11 10.92
CA ARG A 24 -1.78 -4.50 11.39
C ARG A 24 -1.20 -5.44 10.34
N PHE A 25 -1.58 -5.24 9.09
CA PHE A 25 -1.22 -6.14 8.00
C PHE A 25 -0.93 -5.33 6.75
N PHE A 26 0.12 -5.77 6.04
CA PHE A 26 0.39 -5.37 4.68
C PHE A 26 -0.02 -6.49 3.74
N LYS A 27 -0.49 -6.12 2.56
CA LYS A 27 -0.64 -7.03 1.43
C LYS A 27 0.10 -6.44 0.25
N ALA A 28 1.07 -7.18 -0.28
CA ALA A 28 1.90 -6.75 -1.41
C ALA A 28 1.59 -7.61 -2.63
N VAL A 29 1.29 -6.98 -3.75
CA VAL A 29 1.00 -7.68 -5.01
C VAL A 29 1.94 -7.15 -6.09
N VAL A 30 2.58 -8.06 -6.81
CA VAL A 30 3.36 -7.73 -8.00
C VAL A 30 2.44 -7.47 -9.18
N LEU A 31 2.54 -6.28 -9.75
CA LEU A 31 1.91 -5.95 -11.02
C LEU A 31 2.88 -6.26 -12.17
N GLU A 32 2.38 -6.89 -13.22
CA GLU A 32 3.15 -7.18 -14.43
C GLU A 32 3.44 -5.92 -15.25
N ASP A 33 2.44 -5.05 -15.34
CA ASP A 33 2.53 -3.75 -15.97
C ASP A 33 1.81 -2.66 -15.16
N HIS A 34 1.79 -1.46 -15.71
CA HIS A 34 1.24 -0.26 -15.11
C HIS A 34 -0.07 0.19 -15.77
N LYS A 35 -0.70 -0.70 -16.54
CA LYS A 35 -1.94 -0.38 -17.24
C LYS A 35 -3.11 -0.37 -16.26
N ALA A 36 -4.07 0.51 -16.53
CA ALA A 36 -5.28 0.63 -15.71
C ALA A 36 -6.01 -0.72 -15.59
N GLU A 37 -6.08 -1.50 -16.67
CA GLU A 37 -6.70 -2.83 -16.72
C GLU A 37 -6.14 -3.77 -15.64
N GLY A 38 -4.80 -3.92 -15.57
CA GLY A 38 -4.16 -4.80 -14.60
C GLY A 38 -4.32 -4.32 -13.15
N VAL A 39 -4.33 -3.00 -12.94
CA VAL A 39 -4.60 -2.40 -11.62
C VAL A 39 -6.05 -2.67 -11.20
N ASN A 40 -7.01 -2.51 -12.11
CA ASN A 40 -8.44 -2.71 -11.86
C ASN A 40 -8.73 -4.19 -11.52
N GLU A 41 -8.16 -5.14 -12.27
CA GLU A 41 -8.28 -6.57 -11.96
C GLU A 41 -7.70 -6.92 -10.60
N MET A 42 -6.54 -6.34 -10.27
CA MET A 42 -5.91 -6.54 -8.97
C MET A 42 -6.79 -6.03 -7.84
N ILE A 43 -7.39 -4.85 -7.98
CA ILE A 43 -8.31 -4.27 -6.99
C ILE A 43 -9.52 -5.18 -6.80
N LYS A 44 -10.21 -5.57 -7.89
CA LYS A 44 -11.38 -6.45 -7.83
C LYS A 44 -11.08 -7.78 -7.14
N LYS A 45 -9.90 -8.35 -7.37
CA LYS A 45 -9.50 -9.64 -6.79
C LYS A 45 -9.13 -9.54 -5.32
N ASN A 46 -8.64 -8.39 -4.87
CA ASN A 46 -7.95 -8.28 -3.57
C ASN A 46 -8.65 -7.38 -2.56
N ILE A 47 -9.61 -6.56 -2.99
CA ILE A 47 -10.30 -5.55 -2.18
C ILE A 47 -11.80 -5.81 -2.28
N GLN A 48 -12.48 -5.72 -1.13
CA GLN A 48 -13.93 -5.84 -1.09
C GLN A 48 -14.57 -4.51 -1.51
N GLU A 49 -15.71 -4.58 -2.19
CA GLU A 49 -16.45 -3.39 -2.63
C GLU A 49 -16.83 -2.46 -1.47
N SER A 50 -17.08 -3.00 -0.27
CA SER A 50 -17.34 -2.21 0.94
C SER A 50 -16.10 -1.55 1.57
N SER A 51 -14.95 -1.56 0.90
CA SER A 51 -13.70 -1.03 1.47
C SER A 51 -13.58 0.48 1.26
N ILE A 52 -12.91 1.15 2.21
CA ILE A 52 -12.43 2.53 2.06
C ILE A 52 -10.96 2.46 1.65
N VAL A 53 -10.63 3.04 0.51
CA VAL A 53 -9.30 3.02 -0.08
C VAL A 53 -8.70 4.43 -0.07
N LEU A 54 -7.47 4.54 0.44
CA LEU A 54 -6.68 5.76 0.40
C LEU A 54 -5.47 5.53 -0.50
N THR A 55 -5.32 6.37 -1.53
CA THR A 55 -4.18 6.28 -2.48
C THR A 55 -3.48 7.61 -2.66
N ASP A 56 -2.27 7.55 -3.23
CA ASP A 56 -1.66 8.75 -3.79
C ASP A 56 -2.42 9.19 -5.07
N LYS A 57 -2.19 10.44 -5.48
CA LYS A 57 -2.76 11.02 -6.70
C LYS A 57 -2.01 10.59 -7.97
N SER A 58 -1.77 9.28 -8.11
CA SER A 58 -1.19 8.70 -9.31
C SER A 58 -2.25 8.59 -10.43
N THR A 59 -1.84 8.87 -11.66
CA THR A 59 -2.69 8.74 -12.86
C THR A 59 -2.99 7.29 -13.23
N SER A 60 -2.33 6.31 -12.58
CA SER A 60 -2.62 4.89 -12.78
C SER A 60 -3.90 4.41 -12.07
N TYR A 61 -4.47 5.23 -11.18
CA TYR A 61 -5.61 4.90 -10.33
C TYR A 61 -6.88 5.63 -10.78
N VAL A 62 -7.28 5.45 -12.04
CA VAL A 62 -8.38 6.22 -12.65
C VAL A 62 -9.75 5.72 -12.18
N ASP A 63 -9.93 4.39 -12.10
CA ASP A 63 -11.25 3.78 -11.96
C ASP A 63 -11.46 3.09 -10.59
N ILE A 64 -10.63 3.38 -9.59
CA ILE A 64 -10.73 2.71 -8.27
C ILE A 64 -12.09 2.94 -7.63
N SER A 65 -12.65 4.14 -7.78
CA SER A 65 -13.96 4.53 -7.24
C SER A 65 -15.09 3.62 -7.70
N ASP A 66 -14.94 2.92 -8.83
CA ASP A 66 -15.96 2.04 -9.38
C ASP A 66 -15.97 0.65 -8.71
N PHE A 67 -14.95 0.35 -7.90
CA PHE A 67 -14.76 -0.96 -7.28
C PHE A 67 -14.77 -0.92 -5.76
N VAL A 68 -14.90 0.26 -5.15
CA VAL A 68 -14.82 0.45 -3.69
C VAL A 68 -15.81 1.51 -3.22
N GLN A 69 -16.25 1.39 -1.97
CA GLN A 69 -17.26 2.28 -1.39
C GLN A 69 -16.81 3.73 -1.33
N ILE A 70 -15.55 3.95 -0.92
CA ILE A 70 -14.97 5.29 -0.81
C ILE A 70 -13.53 5.23 -1.29
N HIS A 71 -13.21 6.06 -2.28
CA HIS A 71 -11.84 6.27 -2.72
C HIS A 71 -11.39 7.70 -2.36
N ILE A 72 -10.44 7.79 -1.42
CA ILE A 72 -9.81 9.05 -1.02
C ILE A 72 -8.46 9.13 -1.71
N THR A 73 -8.24 10.20 -2.47
CA THR A 73 -6.97 10.42 -3.18
C THR A 73 -6.26 11.63 -2.60
N GLU A 74 -5.01 11.45 -2.18
CA GLU A 74 -4.17 12.55 -1.69
C GLU A 74 -2.93 12.73 -2.54
N LYS A 75 -2.57 13.98 -2.85
CA LYS A 75 -1.28 14.24 -3.49
C LYS A 75 -0.18 13.98 -2.46
N SER A 76 0.82 13.17 -2.84
CA SER A 76 2.01 12.98 -2.00
C SER A 76 2.70 14.32 -1.77
N SER A 77 2.75 14.72 -0.52
CA SER A 77 3.44 15.90 0.00
C SER A 77 4.21 15.49 1.24
N GLU A 78 5.07 16.37 1.76
CA GLU A 78 5.79 16.10 3.01
C GLU A 78 4.82 15.82 4.17
N GLN A 79 3.68 16.49 4.19
CA GLN A 79 2.66 16.31 5.22
C GLN A 79 1.90 15.00 5.04
N THR A 80 1.35 14.71 3.85
CA THR A 80 0.56 13.49 3.62
C THR A 80 1.41 12.22 3.73
N THR A 81 2.71 12.32 3.44
CA THR A 81 3.70 11.25 3.66
C THR A 81 3.97 10.99 5.14
N LYS A 82 3.72 11.95 6.04
CA LYS A 82 3.89 11.79 7.50
C LYS A 82 2.59 11.43 8.22
N GLU A 83 1.45 11.61 7.56
CA GLU A 83 0.11 11.38 8.13
C GLU A 83 -0.58 10.20 7.42
N THR A 84 -1.32 10.47 6.34
CA THR A 84 -2.21 9.53 5.66
C THR A 84 -1.49 8.35 5.00
N LEU A 85 -0.38 8.63 4.29
CA LEU A 85 0.37 7.64 3.52
C LEU A 85 1.61 7.11 4.27
N LYS A 86 1.80 7.53 5.53
CA LYS A 86 2.98 7.24 6.37
C LYS A 86 3.44 5.80 6.31
N TRP A 87 2.54 4.88 6.64
CA TRP A 87 2.88 3.47 6.77
C TRP A 87 3.17 2.79 5.44
N VAL A 88 2.49 3.16 4.35
CA VAL A 88 2.83 2.70 3.00
C VAL A 88 4.23 3.15 2.61
N HIS A 89 4.60 4.41 2.86
CA HIS A 89 5.95 4.91 2.56
C HIS A 89 7.04 4.20 3.38
N ILE A 90 6.78 3.97 4.68
CA ILE A 90 7.68 3.20 5.55
C ILE A 90 7.83 1.76 5.03
N ALA A 91 6.72 1.08 4.72
CA ALA A 91 6.74 -0.29 4.22
C ALA A 91 7.49 -0.40 2.88
N ILE A 92 7.30 0.53 1.95
CA ILE A 92 8.06 0.58 0.68
C ILE A 92 9.56 0.77 0.95
N SER A 93 9.91 1.68 1.86
CA SER A 93 11.31 1.93 2.24
C SER A 93 11.96 0.68 2.84
N ASN A 94 11.25 0.01 3.74
CA ASN A 94 11.71 -1.21 4.39
C ASN A 94 11.82 -2.38 3.39
N ALA A 95 10.85 -2.54 2.49
CA ALA A 95 10.89 -3.55 1.44
C ALA A 95 12.11 -3.35 0.53
N LYS A 96 12.39 -2.12 0.11
CA LYS A 96 13.59 -1.80 -0.71
C LYS A 96 14.88 -2.17 0.02
N ARG A 97 14.99 -1.80 1.30
CA ARG A 97 16.17 -2.11 2.12
C ARG A 97 16.33 -3.62 2.33
N ASN A 98 15.23 -4.33 2.59
CA ASN A 98 15.21 -5.78 2.77
C ASN A 98 15.69 -6.50 1.49
N LEU A 99 15.13 -6.10 0.34
CA LEU A 99 15.49 -6.64 -0.97
C LEU A 99 16.99 -6.44 -1.28
N LEU A 100 17.53 -5.26 -0.99
CA LEU A 100 18.95 -4.94 -1.23
C LEU A 100 19.91 -5.60 -0.22
N GLY A 101 19.48 -5.75 1.04
CA GLY A 101 20.33 -6.26 2.11
C GLY A 101 20.41 -7.78 2.20
N ASN A 102 19.30 -8.48 1.91
CA ASN A 102 19.20 -9.92 2.15
C ASN A 102 19.53 -10.77 0.93
N TYR A 103 19.36 -10.23 -0.29
CA TYR A 103 19.50 -11.01 -1.52
C TYR A 103 20.65 -10.50 -2.37
N HIS A 104 21.60 -11.37 -2.68
CA HIS A 104 22.74 -11.05 -3.54
C HIS A 104 22.33 -10.79 -5.00
N LYS A 105 21.21 -11.39 -5.43
CA LYS A 105 20.62 -11.20 -6.76
C LYS A 105 19.11 -11.35 -6.70
N ILE A 106 18.41 -10.33 -7.18
CA ILE A 106 16.95 -10.33 -7.32
C ILE A 106 16.61 -10.78 -8.74
N LYS A 107 15.70 -11.76 -8.88
CA LYS A 107 15.14 -12.16 -10.17
C LYS A 107 13.65 -11.83 -10.20
N ARG A 108 13.19 -11.18 -11.28
CA ARG A 108 11.79 -10.74 -11.43
C ARG A 108 10.77 -11.87 -11.22
N LYS A 109 11.07 -13.09 -11.69
CA LYS A 109 10.21 -14.26 -11.53
C LYS A 109 9.93 -14.69 -10.09
N TYR A 110 10.71 -14.21 -9.12
CA TYR A 110 10.53 -14.49 -7.69
C TYR A 110 10.08 -13.26 -6.91
N LEU A 111 9.71 -12.16 -7.59
CA LEU A 111 9.42 -10.90 -6.91
C LEU A 111 8.25 -11.05 -5.94
N GLN A 112 7.19 -11.79 -6.30
CA GLN A 112 6.08 -12.03 -5.39
C GLN A 112 6.54 -12.79 -4.13
N ALA A 113 7.35 -13.84 -4.28
CA ALA A 113 7.88 -14.61 -3.14
C ALA A 113 8.74 -13.75 -2.20
N TYR A 114 9.55 -12.83 -2.73
CA TYR A 114 10.32 -11.90 -1.88
C TYR A 114 9.40 -10.94 -1.11
N LEU A 115 8.30 -10.50 -1.73
CA LEU A 115 7.34 -9.63 -1.08
C LEU A 115 6.50 -10.37 -0.04
N ASP A 116 6.11 -11.61 -0.32
CA ASP A 116 5.42 -12.48 0.63
C ASP A 116 6.31 -12.75 1.86
N GLU A 117 7.60 -13.03 1.65
CA GLU A 117 8.57 -13.19 2.73
C GLU A 117 8.74 -11.89 3.54
N PHE A 118 8.80 -10.73 2.87
CA PHE A 118 8.89 -9.43 3.54
C PHE A 118 7.65 -9.14 4.41
N VAL A 119 6.45 -9.42 3.89
CA VAL A 119 5.18 -9.16 4.58
C VAL A 119 4.93 -10.13 5.73
N TYR A 120 5.40 -11.38 5.61
CA TYR A 120 5.22 -12.40 6.66
C TYR A 120 6.12 -12.17 7.88
N LYS A 121 7.28 -11.52 7.70
CA LYS A 121 8.19 -11.25 8.81
C LYS A 121 7.52 -10.27 9.80
N PRO A 122 7.44 -10.64 11.10
CA PRO A 122 6.83 -9.80 12.13
C PRO A 122 7.60 -8.50 12.37
#